data_AF-A0A2T5RPN5-F1
#
_entry.id   AF-A0A2T5RPN5-F1
#
_cell.length_a   1.000
_cell.length_b   1.000
_cell.length_c   1.000
_cell.angle_alpha   90.00
_cell.angle_beta   90.00
_cell.angle_gamma   90.00
#
_symmetry.space_group_name_H-M   'P 1'
#
loop_
_entity.id
_entity.type
_entity.pdbx_description
1 polymer ?
#
loop_
_entity_poly.entity_id
_entity_poly.type
_entity_poly.pdbx_seq_one_letter_code
_entity_poly.pdbx_strand_id
1 'polypeptide(L)' 'MINHKGTQKIKTERLILRRFKITDAKFMFNNWASDPEVTKYLSWPSHKELSTTKKIINLLSCIMNLN' A
#
# COMPACT_ATOMS: atom_id res chain seq x y z
N MET A 1 20.52 -14.99 -13.04
CA MET A 1 19.30 -14.42 -13.65
C MET A 1 18.22 -14.38 -12.57
N ILE A 2 17.69 -13.20 -12.21
CA ILE A 2 16.66 -13.07 -11.18
C ILE A 2 15.30 -13.39 -11.81
N ASN A 3 14.60 -14.39 -11.27
CA ASN A 3 13.25 -14.72 -11.67
C ASN A 3 12.26 -13.87 -10.86
N HIS A 4 11.75 -12.79 -11.44
CA HIS A 4 10.72 -11.97 -10.82
C HIS A 4 9.42 -12.76 -10.68
N LYS A 5 8.99 -13.04 -9.44
CA LYS A 5 7.74 -13.77 -9.13
C LYS A 5 6.54 -12.85 -8.90
N GLY A 6 6.71 -11.53 -9.04
CA GLY A 6 5.70 -10.53 -8.70
C GLY A 6 5.39 -10.47 -7.20
N THR A 7 4.32 -9.76 -6.83
CA THR A 7 3.87 -9.63 -5.44
C THR A 7 3.16 -10.89 -4.97
N GLN A 8 3.91 -11.78 -4.32
CA GLN A 8 3.41 -13.00 -3.71
C GLN A 8 2.97 -12.77 -2.26
N LYS A 9 1.98 -13.56 -1.81
CA LYS A 9 1.58 -13.55 -0.40
C LYS A 9 2.66 -14.22 0.44
N ILE A 10 3.14 -13.53 1.47
CA ILE A 10 4.12 -14.06 2.44
C ILE A 10 3.45 -14.14 3.81
N LYS A 11 3.57 -15.29 4.47
CA LYS A 11 3.09 -15.49 5.83
C LYS A 11 4.27 -15.84 6.73
N THR A 12 4.37 -15.14 7.85
CA THR A 12 5.26 -15.47 8.97
C THR A 12 4.40 -15.82 10.19
N GLU A 13 5.03 -16.08 11.33
CA GLU A 13 4.32 -16.33 12.59
C GLU A 13 3.42 -15.14 13.00
N ARG A 14 3.92 -13.90 12.84
CA ARG A 14 3.24 -12.69 13.32
C ARG A 14 2.59 -11.84 12.24
N LEU A 15 2.97 -12.03 10.97
CA LEU A 15 2.59 -11.11 9.89
C LEU A 15 2.15 -11.84 8.62
N ILE A 16 1.20 -11.23 7.91
CA ILE A 16 0.79 -11.59 6.55
C ILE A 16 1.05 -10.39 5.66
N LEU A 17 1.98 -10.54 4.71
CA LEU A 17 2.13 -9.62 3.59
C LEU A 17 1.27 -10.11 2.43
N ARG A 18 0.37 -9.27 1.96
CA ARG A 18 -0.56 -9.57 0.85
C ARG A 18 -0.73 -8.35 -0.03
N ARG A 19 -1.30 -8.58 -1.23
CA ARG A 19 -1.77 -7.48 -2.09
C ARG A 19 -2.74 -6.58 -1.32
N PHE A 20 -2.64 -5.28 -1.57
CA PHE A 20 -3.59 -4.30 -1.06
C PHE A 20 -5.00 -4.58 -1.60
N LYS A 21 -5.99 -4.28 -0.78
CA LYS A 21 -7.41 -4.26 -1.12
C LYS A 21 -7.96 -2.88 -0.81
N ILE A 22 -9.01 -2.46 -1.52
CA ILE A 22 -9.64 -1.16 -1.27
C ILE A 22 -10.13 -0.99 0.18
N THR A 23 -10.48 -2.09 0.84
CA THR A 23 -10.87 -2.14 2.25
C THR A 23 -9.74 -1.71 3.19
N ASP A 24 -8.48 -1.76 2.76
CA ASP A 24 -7.33 -1.36 3.55
C ASP A 24 -7.16 0.17 3.61
N ALA A 25 -7.85 0.92 2.74
CA ALA A 25 -7.65 2.36 2.59
C ALA A 25 -7.86 3.12 3.90
N LYS A 26 -8.88 2.76 4.68
CA LYS A 26 -9.19 3.44 5.95
C LYS A 26 -8.09 3.19 6.99
N PHE A 27 -7.63 1.95 7.11
CA PHE A 27 -6.54 1.61 8.03
C PHE A 27 -5.21 2.24 7.61
N MET A 28 -4.89 2.20 6.31
CA MET A 28 -3.70 2.86 5.77
C MET A 28 -3.71 4.37 6.04
N PHE A 29 -4.82 5.04 5.75
CA PHE A 29 -4.97 6.48 5.98
C PHE A 29 -4.80 6.80 7.48
N ASN A 30 -5.60 6.17 8.34
CA ASN A 30 -5.63 6.49 9.78
C ASN A 30 -4.32 6.16 10.50
N ASN A 31 -3.61 5.10 10.09
CA ASN A 31 -2.46 4.63 10.85
C ASN A 31 -1.15 5.31 10.44
N TRP A 32 -1.03 5.78 9.19
CA TRP A 32 0.26 6.33 8.74
C TRP A 32 0.20 7.24 7.51
N ALA A 33 -0.66 6.97 6.53
CA ALA A 33 -0.56 7.67 5.25
C ALA A 33 -0.99 9.14 5.33
N SER A 34 -1.77 9.54 6.34
CA SER A 34 -2.11 10.94 6.62
C SER A 34 -1.15 11.65 7.56
N ASP A 35 -0.18 10.95 8.15
CA ASP A 35 0.70 11.51 9.18
C ASP A 35 1.98 12.12 8.56
N PRO A 36 2.18 13.44 8.66
CA PRO A 36 3.35 14.12 8.09
C PRO A 36 4.68 13.70 8.72
N GLU A 37 4.70 13.30 9.99
CA GLU A 37 5.94 12.80 10.61
C GLU A 37 6.32 11.44 10.04
N VAL A 38 5.34 10.56 9.80
CA VAL A 38 5.59 9.23 9.21
C VAL A 38 6.00 9.35 7.75
N THR A 39 5.39 10.27 6.99
CA THR A 39 5.67 10.42 5.55
C THR A 39 6.82 11.38 5.22
N LYS A 40 7.49 11.98 6.22
CA LYS A 40 8.48 13.05 6.06
C LYS A 40 9.59 12.76 5.04
N TYR A 41 9.99 11.49 4.90
CA TYR A 41 11.07 11.06 4.02
C TYR A 41 10.59 10.31 2.77
N LEU A 42 9.27 10.29 2.51
CA LEU A 42 8.72 9.70 1.30
C LEU A 42 8.78 10.70 0.15
N SER A 43 8.82 10.20 -1.09
CA SER A 43 8.85 11.04 -2.30
C SER A 43 7.51 11.71 -2.63
N TRP A 44 6.49 11.49 -1.80
CA TRP A 44 5.14 11.98 -1.96
C TRP A 44 4.60 12.50 -0.62
N PRO A 45 3.74 13.54 -0.63
CA PRO A 45 3.24 14.16 0.59
C PRO A 45 2.21 13.28 1.30
N SER A 46 1.97 13.55 2.59
CA SER A 46 0.90 12.92 3.36
C SER A 46 -0.45 13.10 2.68
N HIS A 47 -1.26 12.06 2.73
CA HIS A 47 -2.60 12.08 2.18
C HIS A 47 -3.49 12.99 3.02
N LYS A 48 -4.05 14.02 2.40
CA LYS A 48 -4.99 14.95 3.07
C LYS A 48 -6.40 14.38 3.22
N GLU A 49 -6.76 13.45 2.34
CA GLU A 49 -8.11 12.90 2.23
C GLU A 49 -8.07 11.39 2.01
N LEU A 50 -9.02 10.66 2.59
CA LEU A 50 -9.15 9.22 2.41
C LEU A 50 -9.31 8.83 0.92
N SER A 51 -9.89 9.72 0.11
CA SER A 51 -10.03 9.54 -1.34
C SER A 51 -8.68 9.41 -2.05
N THR A 52 -7.64 10.09 -1.57
CA THR A 52 -6.26 9.99 -2.09
C THR A 52 -5.71 8.59 -1.85
N THR A 53 -5.84 8.07 -0.63
CA THR A 53 -5.44 6.70 -0.29
C THR A 53 -6.16 5.66 -1.15
N LYS A 54 -7.47 5.83 -1.36
CA LYS A 54 -8.26 4.94 -2.23
C LYS A 54 -7.72 4.93 -3.67
N LYS A 55 -7.39 6.10 -4.23
CA LYS A 55 -6.79 6.21 -5.58
C LYS A 55 -5.46 5.47 -5.67
N ILE A 56 -4.58 5.65 -4.68
CA ILE A 56 -3.28 4.96 -4.64
C ILE A 56 -3.45 3.44 -4.54
N ILE A 57 -4.32 2.94 -3.66
CA ILE A 57 -4.57 1.50 -3.54
C ILE A 57 -5.14 0.92 -4.84
N ASN A 58 -6.04 1.64 -5.52
CA ASN A 58 -6.56 1.20 -6.82
C ASN A 58 -5.46 1.14 -7.89
N LEU A 59 -4.60 2.16 -7.96
CA LEU A 59 -3.45 2.17 -8.88
C LEU A 59 -2.52 0.97 -8.63
N LEU A 60 -2.15 0.74 -7.37
CA LEU A 60 -1.31 -0.38 -6.97
C LEU A 60 -1.98 -1.72 -7.31
N SER A 61 -3.30 -1.82 -7.11
CA SER A 61 -4.07 -3.04 -7.43
C SER A 61 -4.06 -3.34 -8.93
N CYS A 62 -4.21 -2.32 -9.78
CA CYS A 62 -4.11 -2.48 -11.23
C CYS A 62 -2.73 -2.99 -11.66
N ILE A 63 -1.66 -2.36 -11.17
CA ILE A 63 -0.27 -2.76 -11.51
C ILE A 63 0.01 -4.21 -11.05
N MET A 64 -0.48 -4.58 -9.86
CA MET A 64 -0.26 -5.92 -9.31
C MET A 64 -1.03 -7.04 -10.03
N ASN A 65 -2.00 -6.71 -10.88
CA ASN A 65 -2.80 -7.67 -11.65
C ASN A 65 -2.35 -7.82 -13.12
N LEU A 66 -1.29 -7.14 -13.54
CA LEU A 66 -0.75 -7.20 -14.91
C LEU A 66 0.35 -8.28 -15.10
N ASN A 67 0.43 -9.28 -14.22
CA ASN A 67 1.38 -10.40 -14.33
C ASN A 67 0.67 -11.75 -14.24
#